data_AF-A0A8E3ZHY0-F1
#
_entry.id   AF-A0A8E3ZHY0-F1
#
_cell.length_a   1.000
_cell.length_b   1.000
_cell.length_c   1.000
_cell.angle_alpha   90.00
_cell.angle_beta   90.00
_cell.angle_gamma   90.00
#
_symmetry.space_group_name_H-M   'P 1'
#
loop_
_entity.id
_entity.type
_entity.pdbx_description
1 polymer ?
#
loop_
_entity_poly.entity_id
_entity_poly.type
_entity_poly.pdbx_seq_one_letter_code
_entity_poly.pdbx_strand_id
1 'polypeptide(L)'
;MTKGKDITSTSYVFAFDDEFYSGGGLPGLKKDVRGNLNINTDFFPMIYINHTFNETYIEMFGGSVKNEKWSRHYRVYNTKNIIIEPTLHIQQVVKLESSKNKDEPANMTIIYPDGTIGHERTRVPDYEKLLSMK
;
A
#
# COMPACT_ATOMS: atom_id res chain seq x y z
N MET A 1 -12.05 -15.27 12.82
CA MET A 1 -11.13 -14.12 12.83
C MET A 1 -9.96 -14.43 13.74
N THR A 2 -8.73 -14.45 13.23
CA THR A 2 -7.53 -14.65 14.03
C THR A 2 -7.28 -13.38 14.84
N LYS A 3 -7.66 -13.37 16.13
CA LYS A 3 -7.33 -12.27 17.05
C LYS A 3 -5.80 -12.14 17.11
N GLY A 4 -5.26 -10.97 16.75
CA GLY A 4 -3.85 -10.62 16.96
C GLY A 4 -2.98 -10.44 15.71
N LYS A 5 -3.51 -10.57 14.48
CA LYS A 5 -2.76 -10.18 13.27
C LYS A 5 -3.00 -8.70 12.95
N ASP A 6 -1.96 -7.88 13.07
CA ASP A 6 -1.96 -6.50 12.57
C ASP A 6 -1.49 -6.50 11.11
N ILE A 7 -2.45 -6.60 10.19
CA ILE A 7 -2.17 -6.68 8.75
C ILE A 7 -2.25 -5.27 8.17
N THR A 8 -1.09 -4.77 7.73
CA THR A 8 -0.96 -3.46 7.08
C THR A 8 -0.99 -3.59 5.56
N SER A 9 -1.12 -2.46 4.87
CA SER A 9 -1.01 -2.38 3.41
C SER A 9 0.36 -2.86 2.87
N THR A 10 1.41 -2.85 3.70
CA THR A 10 2.77 -3.31 3.35
C THR A 10 3.04 -4.78 3.65
N SER A 11 2.08 -5.49 4.23
CA SER A 11 2.22 -6.91 4.55
C SER A 11 2.26 -7.77 3.28
N TYR A 12 3.01 -8.88 3.35
CA TYR A 12 3.07 -9.91 2.31
C TYR A 12 2.30 -11.15 2.75
N VAL A 13 1.58 -11.76 1.82
CA VAL A 13 0.77 -12.95 2.07
C VAL A 13 1.16 -14.03 1.08
N PHE A 14 1.51 -15.20 1.60
CA PHE A 14 1.91 -16.36 0.79
C PHE A 14 1.01 -17.54 1.14
N ALA A 15 0.26 -18.02 0.15
CA ALA A 15 -0.53 -19.25 0.23
C ALA A 15 0.23 -20.38 -0.48
N PHE A 16 0.52 -21.45 0.24
CA PHE A 16 1.28 -22.61 -0.26
C PHE A 16 0.40 -23.78 -0.70
N ASP A 17 -0.91 -23.67 -0.50
CA ASP A 17 -1.90 -24.69 -0.80
C ASP A 17 -3.14 -24.09 -1.49
N ASP A 18 -4.19 -24.91 -1.56
CA ASP A 18 -5.48 -24.57 -2.14
C ASP A 18 -6.44 -23.97 -1.09
N GLU A 19 -6.05 -23.94 0.19
CA GLU A 19 -6.82 -23.34 1.29
C GLU A 19 -6.65 -21.82 1.29
N PHE A 20 -7.29 -21.21 0.31
CA PHE A 20 -7.37 -19.77 0.22
C PHE A 20 -8.51 -19.26 1.10
N TYR A 21 -8.17 -18.80 2.30
CA TYR A 21 -9.12 -18.11 3.18
C TYR A 21 -9.49 -16.74 2.59
N SER A 22 -10.43 -16.72 1.65
CA SER A 22 -11.12 -15.50 1.19
C SER A 22 -11.81 -14.75 2.34
N GLY A 23 -12.13 -15.47 3.44
CA GLY A 23 -12.69 -14.91 4.68
C GLY A 23 -11.67 -14.43 5.72
N GLY A 24 -10.37 -14.45 5.43
CA GLY A 24 -9.30 -14.12 6.38
C GLY A 24 -8.99 -12.63 6.55
N GLY A 25 -9.60 -11.74 5.77
CA GLY A 25 -9.34 -10.29 5.83
C GLY A 25 -7.96 -9.89 5.29
N LEU A 26 -7.33 -10.72 4.45
CA LEU A 26 -6.01 -10.45 3.89
C LEU A 26 -6.13 -9.41 2.75
N PRO A 27 -5.34 -8.33 2.75
CA PRO A 27 -5.42 -7.28 1.75
C PRO A 27 -4.86 -7.74 0.40
N GLY A 28 -5.57 -7.40 -0.67
CA GLY A 28 -5.05 -7.44 -2.03
C GLY A 28 -5.54 -8.58 -2.92
N LEU A 29 -5.36 -8.40 -4.23
CA LEU A 29 -5.75 -9.38 -5.26
C LEU A 29 -4.73 -10.53 -5.34
N LYS A 30 -5.21 -11.76 -5.47
CA LYS A 30 -4.36 -12.95 -5.56
C LYS A 30 -3.52 -12.92 -6.85
N LYS A 31 -2.23 -13.29 -6.73
CA LYS A 31 -1.31 -13.58 -7.83
C LYS A 31 -0.83 -15.03 -7.78
N ASP A 32 -0.97 -15.78 -8.86
CA ASP A 32 -0.36 -17.10 -8.98
C ASP A 32 1.11 -16.99 -9.40
N VAL A 33 2.02 -17.60 -8.65
CA VAL A 33 3.47 -17.60 -8.93
C VAL A 33 4.01 -19.03 -8.92
N ARG A 34 4.81 -19.40 -9.92
CA ARG A 34 5.47 -20.71 -10.02
C ARG A 34 6.98 -20.56 -9.92
N GLY A 35 7.62 -21.39 -9.10
CA GLY A 35 9.06 -21.37 -8.89
C GLY A 35 9.50 -20.31 -7.88
N ASN A 36 10.76 -19.90 -7.92
CA ASN A 36 11.31 -18.92 -6.97
C ASN A 36 10.66 -17.53 -7.20
N LEU A 37 10.41 -16.83 -6.10
CA LEU A 37 9.74 -15.54 -6.09
C LEU A 37 10.68 -14.47 -5.52
N ASN A 38 10.97 -13.45 -6.31
CA ASN A 38 11.72 -12.27 -5.87
C ASN A 38 10.79 -11.07 -5.90
N ILE A 39 10.70 -10.35 -4.79
CA ILE A 39 9.80 -9.22 -4.63
C ILE A 39 10.60 -7.97 -4.26
N ASN A 40 10.63 -7.03 -5.20
CA ASN A 40 11.24 -5.72 -5.02
C ASN A 40 10.10 -4.71 -5.05
N THR A 41 9.72 -4.21 -3.87
CA THR A 41 8.68 -3.19 -3.73
C THR A 41 9.31 -1.89 -3.27
N ASP A 42 9.00 -0.81 -3.96
CA ASP A 42 9.34 0.54 -3.52
C ASP A 42 8.32 1.01 -2.48
N PHE A 43 8.80 1.47 -1.34
CA PHE A 43 7.95 2.05 -0.30
C PHE A 43 8.29 3.51 -0.07
N PHE A 44 7.25 4.32 0.01
CA PHE A 44 7.31 5.75 0.27
C PHE A 44 6.69 6.04 1.63
N PRO A 45 7.33 6.85 2.50
CA PRO A 45 6.69 7.32 3.72
C PRO A 45 5.45 8.14 3.38
N MET A 46 4.35 7.85 4.06
CA MET A 46 3.09 8.56 3.89
C MET A 46 2.63 9.10 5.24
N ILE A 47 2.44 10.41 5.31
CA ILE A 47 1.90 11.10 6.48
C ILE A 47 0.43 11.39 6.20
N TYR A 48 -0.47 10.87 7.02
CA TYR A 48 -1.89 11.13 6.92
C TYR A 48 -2.36 12.01 8.08
N ILE A 49 -2.85 13.21 7.76
CA ILE A 49 -3.43 14.16 8.71
C ILE A 49 -4.95 14.13 8.56
N ASN A 50 -5.63 13.72 9.64
CA ASN A 50 -7.07 13.68 9.73
C ASN A 50 -7.59 14.81 10.61
N HIS A 51 -8.15 15.84 10.00
CA HIS A 51 -8.73 16.99 10.70
C HIS A 51 -10.05 16.67 11.39
N THR A 52 -10.82 15.68 10.93
CA THR A 52 -12.10 15.32 11.55
C THR A 52 -11.91 14.71 12.93
N PHE A 53 -10.86 13.92 13.12
CA PHE A 53 -10.56 13.24 14.39
C PHE A 53 -9.36 13.84 15.14
N ASN A 54 -8.70 14.85 14.56
CA ASN A 54 -7.47 15.45 15.09
C ASN A 54 -6.35 14.41 15.31
N GLU A 55 -6.15 13.56 14.30
CA GLU A 55 -5.19 12.45 14.35
C GLU A 55 -4.16 12.59 13.23
N THR A 56 -2.94 12.15 13.51
CA THR A 56 -1.87 12.04 12.52
C THR A 56 -1.26 10.65 12.58
N TYR A 57 -1.09 10.05 11.42
CA TYR A 57 -0.52 8.71 11.29
C TYR A 57 0.61 8.73 10.27
N ILE A 58 1.57 7.83 10.46
CA ILE A 58 2.64 7.57 9.51
C ILE A 58 2.53 6.11 9.11
N GLU A 59 2.51 5.87 7.81
CA GLU A 59 2.56 4.52 7.24
C GLU A 59 3.50 4.48 6.05
N MET A 60 3.89 3.28 5.64
CA MET A 60 4.62 3.08 4.40
C MET A 60 3.63 2.74 3.28
N PHE A 61 3.78 3.38 2.12
CA PHE A 61 2.94 3.16 0.96
C PHE A 61 3.72 2.49 -0.17
N GLY A 62 3.24 1.35 -0.64
CA GLY A 62 3.86 0.58 -1.74
C GLY A 62 2.89 0.30 -2.88
N GLY A 63 2.00 1.25 -3.16
CA GLY A 63 0.92 1.07 -4.14
C GLY A 63 -0.31 0.35 -3.59
N SER A 64 -1.43 0.57 -4.28
CA SER A 64 -2.73 0.01 -3.92
C SER A 64 -2.79 -1.48 -4.16
N VAL A 65 -2.91 -2.27 -3.08
CA VAL A 65 -3.08 -3.73 -3.16
C VAL A 65 -4.35 -4.18 -3.92
N LYS A 66 -5.31 -3.28 -4.13
CA LYS A 66 -6.50 -3.52 -4.95
C LYS A 66 -6.18 -3.58 -6.45
N ASN A 67 -5.06 -3.02 -6.88
CA ASN A 67 -4.51 -3.24 -8.20
C ASN A 67 -3.68 -4.52 -8.15
N GLU A 68 -3.98 -5.48 -9.01
CA GLU A 68 -3.24 -6.74 -9.07
C GLU A 68 -1.75 -6.45 -9.22
N LYS A 69 -1.32 -5.52 -10.08
CA LYS A 69 0.10 -5.14 -10.26
C LYS A 69 0.83 -4.93 -8.93
N TRP A 70 0.20 -4.26 -7.96
CA TRP A 70 0.80 -3.89 -6.67
C TRP A 70 0.37 -4.78 -5.50
N SER A 71 -0.45 -5.78 -5.76
CA SER A 71 -0.83 -6.73 -4.73
C SER A 71 0.37 -7.51 -4.22
N ARG A 72 0.39 -7.74 -2.92
CA ARG A 72 1.40 -8.55 -2.22
C ARG A 72 0.83 -9.87 -1.72
N HIS A 73 -0.23 -10.33 -2.38
CA HIS A 73 -0.91 -11.57 -2.07
C HIS A 73 -0.59 -12.62 -3.14
N TYR A 74 0.25 -13.58 -2.78
CA TYR A 74 0.78 -14.59 -3.69
C TYR A 74 0.28 -15.97 -3.31
N ARG A 75 -0.20 -16.72 -4.30
CA ARG A 75 -0.32 -18.17 -4.24
C ARG A 75 0.89 -18.77 -4.94
N VAL A 76 1.69 -19.52 -4.21
CA VAL A 76 3.00 -19.98 -4.65
C VAL A 76 2.96 -21.49 -4.92
N TYR A 77 3.51 -21.92 -6.06
CA TYR A 77 3.61 -23.33 -6.42
C TYR A 77 5.07 -23.70 -6.71
N ASN A 78 5.51 -24.85 -6.17
CA ASN A 78 6.86 -25.37 -6.37
C ASN A 78 7.96 -24.34 -6.04
N THR A 79 7.68 -23.43 -5.10
CA THR A 79 8.59 -22.36 -4.69
C THR A 79 9.56 -22.89 -3.65
N LYS A 80 10.87 -22.75 -3.92
CA LYS A 80 11.92 -23.09 -2.95
C LYS A 80 12.39 -21.86 -2.18
N ASN A 81 12.48 -20.71 -2.85
CA ASN A 81 12.92 -19.46 -2.26
C ASN A 81 11.91 -18.34 -2.50
N ILE A 82 11.66 -17.57 -1.45
CA ILE A 82 10.96 -16.29 -1.49
C ILE A 82 11.96 -15.25 -0.98
N ILE A 83 12.33 -14.31 -1.84
CA ILE A 83 13.27 -13.22 -1.53
C ILE A 83 12.48 -11.92 -1.56
N ILE A 84 12.59 -11.14 -0.49
CA ILE A 84 11.90 -9.86 -0.32
C ILE A 84 12.95 -8.80 -0.07
N GLU A 85 13.12 -7.90 -1.03
CA GLU A 85 14.17 -6.86 -1.03
C GLU A 85 13.53 -5.50 -1.36
N PRO A 86 12.85 -4.88 -0.38
CA PRO A 86 12.19 -3.60 -0.61
C PRO A 86 13.18 -2.44 -0.67
N THR A 87 12.85 -1.42 -1.45
CA THR A 87 13.56 -0.13 -1.44
C THR A 87 12.75 0.89 -0.68
N LEU A 88 13.36 1.56 0.29
CA LEU A 88 12.69 2.59 1.10
C LEU A 88 13.12 3.98 0.64
N HIS A 89 12.21 4.72 0.03
CA HIS A 89 12.43 6.09 -0.43
C HIS A 89 12.15 7.09 0.69
N ILE A 90 12.93 7.01 1.78
CA ILE A 90 12.65 7.74 3.04
C ILE A 90 12.60 9.28 2.89
N GLN A 91 13.19 9.83 1.84
CA GLN A 91 13.19 11.27 1.54
C GLN A 91 12.00 11.70 0.69
N GLN A 92 11.33 10.76 0.02
CA GLN A 92 10.20 11.01 -0.85
C GLN A 92 8.90 10.85 -0.05
N VAL A 93 8.67 11.79 0.86
CA VAL A 93 7.51 11.79 1.76
C VAL A 93 6.27 12.30 1.03
N VAL A 94 5.18 11.54 1.11
CA VAL A 94 3.86 11.94 0.61
C VAL A 94 3.01 12.39 1.79
N LYS A 95 2.38 13.56 1.68
CA LYS A 95 1.47 14.08 2.72
C LYS A 95 0.04 14.04 2.22
N LEU A 96 -0.84 13.39 2.98
CA LEU A 96 -2.27 13.35 2.75
C LEU A 96 -2.94 14.14 3.86
N GLU A 97 -3.83 15.04 3.48
CA GLU A 97 -4.54 15.90 4.40
C GLU A 97 -6.03 15.80 4.09
N SER A 98 -6.84 15.35 5.04
CA SER A 98 -8.28 15.35 4.88
C SER A 98 -8.79 16.79 4.73
N SER A 99 -9.92 17.00 4.06
CA SER A 99 -10.54 18.33 4.09
C SER A 99 -10.79 18.78 5.53
N LYS A 100 -10.64 20.09 5.78
CA LYS A 100 -11.02 20.72 7.04
C LYS A 100 -12.53 20.91 7.17
N ASN A 101 -13.23 21.02 6.04
CA ASN A 101 -14.67 21.30 5.97
C ASN A 101 -15.39 20.33 5.03
N LYS A 102 -16.62 19.93 5.36
CA LYS A 102 -17.42 19.01 4.53
C LYS A 102 -17.80 19.57 3.15
N ASP A 103 -17.66 20.87 2.95
CA ASP A 103 -18.05 21.57 1.72
C ASP A 103 -16.96 21.60 0.64
N GLU A 104 -15.76 21.09 0.93
CA GLU A 104 -14.71 20.99 -0.08
C GLU A 104 -14.98 19.82 -1.05
N PRO A 105 -14.85 20.02 -2.38
CA PRO A 105 -15.21 19.02 -3.39
C PRO A 105 -14.33 17.76 -3.38
N ALA A 106 -13.13 17.86 -2.80
CA ALA A 106 -12.22 16.74 -2.58
C ALA A 106 -12.11 16.44 -1.08
N ASN A 107 -12.25 15.16 -0.73
CA ASN A 107 -12.15 14.73 0.66
C ASN A 107 -10.68 14.61 1.13
N MET A 108 -9.72 14.60 0.19
CA MET A 108 -8.29 14.48 0.43
C MET A 108 -7.49 15.42 -0.46
N THR A 109 -6.53 16.12 0.14
CA THR A 109 -5.43 16.80 -0.56
C THR A 109 -4.18 15.95 -0.42
N ILE A 110 -3.54 15.63 -1.54
CA ILE A 110 -2.30 14.85 -1.61
C ILE A 110 -1.18 15.78 -2.07
N ILE A 111 -0.15 15.92 -1.26
CA ILE A 111 1.04 16.71 -1.56
C ILE A 111 2.18 15.72 -1.80
N TYR A 112 2.72 15.74 -3.01
CA TYR A 112 3.80 14.86 -3.45
C TYR A 112 5.17 15.43 -3.08
N PRO A 113 6.24 14.58 -3.09
CA PRO A 113 7.61 15.00 -2.76
C PRO A 113 8.13 16.19 -3.59
N ASP A 114 7.71 16.30 -4.84
CA ASP A 114 8.05 17.38 -5.76
C ASP A 114 7.27 18.69 -5.51
N GLY A 115 6.40 18.71 -4.48
CA GLY A 115 5.54 19.83 -4.14
C GLY A 115 4.26 19.92 -4.97
N THR A 116 4.04 19.02 -5.94
CA THR A 116 2.80 19.00 -6.71
C THR A 116 1.63 18.54 -5.83
N ILE A 117 0.44 19.06 -6.14
CA ILE A 117 -0.76 18.83 -5.34
C ILE A 117 -1.81 18.10 -6.18
N GLY A 118 -2.38 17.03 -5.62
CA GLY A 118 -3.53 16.33 -6.16
C GLY A 118 -4.73 16.48 -5.23
N HIS A 119 -5.92 16.61 -5.80
CA HIS A 119 -7.18 16.65 -5.06
C HIS A 119 -7.97 15.39 -5.39
N GLU A 120 -8.16 14.52 -4.40
CA GLU A 120 -8.68 13.18 -4.61
C GLU A 120 -9.82 12.85 -3.63
N ARG A 121 -10.65 11.89 -4.03
CA ARG A 121 -11.68 11.32 -3.14
C ARG A 121 -11.18 10.10 -2.36
N THR A 122 -9.93 9.70 -2.58
CA THR A 122 -9.30 8.51 -2.02
C THR A 122 -8.05 8.86 -1.20
N ARG A 123 -7.65 7.97 -0.28
CA ARG A 123 -6.39 8.05 0.48
C ARG A 123 -5.23 7.33 -0.23
N VAL A 124 -5.34 7.13 -1.54
CA VAL A 124 -4.38 6.34 -2.32
C VAL A 124 -3.65 7.29 -3.26
N PRO A 125 -2.36 7.58 -3.02
CA PRO A 125 -1.54 8.35 -3.94
C PRO A 125 -1.32 7.63 -5.28
N ASP A 126 -0.98 8.41 -6.31
CA ASP A 126 -0.49 7.87 -7.56
C ASP A 126 0.91 7.28 -7.36
N TYR A 127 0.95 5.95 -7.34
CA TYR A 127 2.19 5.22 -7.10
C TYR A 127 3.15 5.25 -8.30
N GLU A 128 2.63 5.28 -9.54
CA GLU A 128 3.49 5.38 -10.73
C GLU A 128 4.18 6.73 -10.78
N LYS A 129 3.44 7.78 -10.40
CA LYS A 129 4.01 9.12 -10.25
C LYS A 129 5.16 9.12 -9.24
N LEU A 130 5.00 8.49 -8.07
CA LEU A 130 6.07 8.38 -7.08
C LEU A 130 7.28 7.62 -7.62
N LEU A 131 7.08 6.49 -8.30
CA LEU A 131 8.16 5.73 -8.93
C LEU A 131 8.93 6.54 -9.98
N SER A 132 8.28 7.51 -10.64
CA SER A 132 8.92 8.38 -11.62
C SER A 132 9.76 9.51 -11.00
N MET A 133 9.58 9.78 -9.70
CA MET A 133 10.37 10.76 -8.97
C MET A 133 11.71 10.12 -8.59
N LYS A 134 12.80 10.75 -9.05
CA LYS A 134 14.16 10.32 -8.69
C LYS A 134 14.59 10.98 -7.39
#